data_AF-A0A953UIE3-F1
#
_entry.id   AF-A0A953UIE3-F1
#
_cell.length_a   1.000
_cell.length_b   1.000
_cell.length_c   1.000
_cell.angle_alpha   90.00
_cell.angle_beta   90.00
_cell.angle_gamma   90.00
#
_symmetry.space_group_name_H-M   'P 1'
#
loop_
_entity.id
_entity.type
_entity.pdbx_description
1 polymer ?
#
loop_
_entity_poly.entity_id
_entity_poly.type
_entity_poly.pdbx_seq_one_letter_code
_entity_poly.pdbx_strand_id
1 'polypeptide(L)'
;MAHFDVDHIHTQVDKKEKIRIIEIVPRGQTVDNWTEIITIQAFGKKKYPPPSEAAKSMKQMLLARCPNLVWNDIETKDQDILYEWRIENCASDPDQSQIGRFLATKDTVFHASYCAKGKQIAPEERQEWISRLQSAKVVK
;
A
#
# COMPACT_ATOMS: atom_id res chain seq x y z
N MET A 1 2.29 -11.74 14.32
CA MET A 1 2.78 -11.11 13.08
C MET A 1 3.49 -12.17 12.25
N ALA A 2 3.20 -12.30 10.96
CA ALA A 2 3.94 -13.23 10.12
C ALA A 2 5.40 -12.78 9.99
N HIS A 3 6.31 -13.76 9.87
CA HIS A 3 7.68 -13.48 9.47
C HIS A 3 7.69 -13.27 7.95
N PHE A 4 7.81 -12.01 7.53
CA PHE A 4 8.05 -11.66 6.13
C PHE A 4 9.42 -12.19 5.72
N ASP A 5 9.43 -12.99 4.66
CA ASP A 5 10.65 -13.57 4.15
C ASP A 5 11.23 -12.63 3.09
N VAL A 6 12.35 -12.00 3.40
CA VAL A 6 13.06 -11.13 2.46
C VAL A 6 13.78 -11.91 1.37
N ASP A 7 13.82 -13.25 1.45
CA ASP A 7 14.40 -14.10 0.41
C ASP A 7 13.45 -14.29 -0.79
N HIS A 8 12.16 -13.97 -0.63
CA HIS A 8 11.15 -14.03 -1.69
C HIS A 8 10.63 -12.63 -2.05
N ILE A 9 11.51 -11.83 -2.65
CA ILE A 9 11.18 -10.52 -3.22
C ILE A 9 10.80 -10.67 -4.68
N HIS A 10 9.56 -10.33 -5.02
CA HIS A 10 9.15 -10.16 -6.41
C HIS A 10 9.39 -8.71 -6.84
N THR A 11 10.06 -8.51 -7.97
CA THR A 11 10.37 -7.17 -8.50
C THR A 11 9.90 -7.03 -9.93
N GLN A 12 9.13 -5.98 -10.20
CA GLN A 12 8.69 -5.60 -11.55
C GLN A 12 9.21 -4.22 -11.90
N VAL A 13 9.68 -4.03 -13.13
CA VAL A 13 10.20 -2.75 -13.62
C VAL A 13 9.63 -2.44 -14.99
N ASP A 14 8.78 -1.41 -15.07
CA ASP A 14 8.41 -0.79 -16.33
C ASP A 14 9.33 0.43 -16.56
N LYS A 15 10.30 0.28 -17.47
CA LYS A 15 11.24 1.35 -17.79
C LYS A 15 10.59 2.51 -18.56
N LYS A 16 9.55 2.25 -19.34
CA LYS A 16 8.86 3.25 -20.17
C LYS A 16 7.97 4.14 -19.32
N GLU A 17 7.25 3.54 -18.38
CA GLU A 17 6.39 4.24 -17.43
C GLU A 17 7.11 4.68 -16.15
N LYS A 18 8.40 4.31 -16.02
CA LYS A 18 9.25 4.63 -14.85
C LYS A 18 8.59 4.14 -13.56
N ILE A 19 8.06 2.93 -13.60
CA ILE A 19 7.43 2.25 -12.48
C ILE A 19 8.38 1.15 -12.00
N ARG A 20 8.60 1.11 -10.69
CA ARG A 20 9.24 -0.02 -10.03
C ARG A 20 8.32 -0.52 -8.93
N ILE A 21 8.14 -1.83 -8.85
CA ILE A 21 7.31 -2.49 -7.85
C ILE A 21 8.18 -3.54 -7.18
N ILE A 22 8.12 -3.56 -5.86
CA ILE A 22 8.70 -4.58 -4.98
C ILE A 22 7.55 -5.15 -4.16
N GLU A 23 7.41 -6.47 -4.16
CA GLU A 23 6.40 -7.20 -3.41
C GLU A 23 7.09 -8.24 -2.53
N ILE A 24 6.68 -8.27 -1.25
CA ILE A 24 7.25 -9.14 -0.22
C ILE A 24 6.10 -9.88 0.44
N VAL A 25 6.18 -11.21 0.49
CA VAL A 25 5.14 -12.09 1.02
C VAL A 25 5.71 -12.97 2.15
N PRO A 26 4.87 -13.51 3.05
CA PRO A 26 5.30 -14.48 4.05
C PRO A 26 5.98 -15.72 3.44
N ARG A 27 6.84 -16.37 4.23
CA ARG A 27 7.54 -17.59 3.81
C ARG A 27 6.57 -18.66 3.31
N GLY A 28 6.88 -19.23 2.15
CA GLY A 28 6.05 -20.27 1.52
C GLY A 28 4.83 -19.73 0.75
N GLN A 29 4.65 -18.40 0.71
CA GLN A 29 3.65 -17.74 -0.13
C GLN A 29 4.29 -17.13 -1.38
N THR A 30 3.44 -16.70 -2.29
CA THR A 30 3.73 -16.10 -3.60
C THR A 30 2.80 -14.90 -3.82
N VAL A 31 3.07 -14.09 -4.83
CA VAL A 31 2.21 -12.97 -5.22
C VAL A 31 0.80 -13.39 -5.66
N ASP A 32 0.58 -14.68 -5.97
CA ASP A 32 -0.73 -15.19 -6.36
C ASP A 32 -1.53 -15.75 -5.18
N ASN A 33 -0.87 -16.23 -4.12
CA ASN A 33 -1.51 -16.91 -2.99
C ASN A 33 -1.28 -16.25 -1.62
N TRP A 34 -0.79 -15.02 -1.59
CA TRP A 34 -0.51 -14.30 -0.35
C TRP A 34 -1.74 -14.13 0.53
N THR A 35 -1.52 -14.18 1.85
CA THR A 35 -2.48 -13.77 2.89
C THR A 35 -2.14 -12.40 3.45
N GLU A 36 -0.85 -12.06 3.44
CA GLU A 36 -0.28 -10.78 3.84
C GLU A 36 0.74 -10.36 2.78
N ILE A 37 0.82 -9.08 2.44
CA ILE A 37 1.78 -8.58 1.44
C ILE A 37 2.25 -7.17 1.79
N ILE A 38 3.53 -6.92 1.59
CA ILE A 38 4.10 -5.57 1.57
C ILE A 38 4.36 -5.21 0.11
N THR A 39 3.87 -4.07 -0.32
CA THR A 39 4.10 -3.55 -1.67
C THR A 39 4.79 -2.19 -1.58
N ILE A 40 5.89 -2.03 -2.30
CA ILE A 40 6.60 -0.76 -2.45
C ILE A 40 6.64 -0.42 -3.93
N GLN A 41 6.05 0.72 -4.29
CA GLN A 41 5.99 1.21 -5.65
C GLN A 41 6.69 2.56 -5.74
N ALA A 42 7.43 2.77 -6.82
CA ALA A 42 8.06 4.04 -7.15
C ALA A 42 7.62 4.47 -8.54
N PHE A 43 7.06 5.68 -8.63
CA PHE A 43 6.54 6.28 -9.85
C PHE A 43 7.30 7.55 -10.18
N GLY A 44 7.65 7.76 -11.46
CA GLY A 44 8.23 9.03 -11.90
C GLY A 44 7.25 10.20 -11.72
N LYS A 45 7.63 11.22 -10.94
CA LYS A 45 6.74 12.34 -10.54
C LYS A 45 6.14 13.13 -11.71
N LYS A 46 6.83 13.18 -12.87
CA LYS A 46 6.30 13.86 -14.08
C LYS A 46 5.06 13.17 -14.67
N LYS A 47 4.85 11.89 -14.38
CA LYS A 47 3.78 11.07 -14.95
C LYS A 47 2.75 10.62 -13.90
N TYR A 48 2.97 10.93 -12.62
CA TYR A 48 2.16 10.43 -11.52
C TYR A 48 1.60 11.60 -10.69
N PRO A 49 0.34 11.54 -10.26
CA PRO A 49 -0.28 12.60 -9.46
C PRO A 49 0.46 12.83 -8.13
N PRO A 50 0.35 14.04 -7.55
CA PRO A 50 0.76 14.28 -6.18
C PRO A 50 0.11 13.31 -5.18
N PRO A 51 0.74 13.04 -4.02
CA PRO A 51 0.23 12.09 -3.02
C PRO A 51 -1.23 12.29 -2.61
N SER A 52 -1.68 13.52 -2.38
CA SER A 52 -3.07 13.82 -2.01
C SER A 52 -4.07 13.45 -3.12
N GLU A 53 -3.73 13.76 -4.38
CA GLU A 53 -4.54 13.38 -5.54
C GLU A 53 -4.51 11.87 -5.77
N ALA A 54 -3.34 11.23 -5.65
CA ALA A 54 -3.19 9.79 -5.77
C ALA A 54 -4.06 9.03 -4.76
N ALA A 55 -4.01 9.42 -3.48
CA ALA A 55 -4.83 8.84 -2.43
C ALA A 55 -6.33 9.03 -2.70
N LYS A 56 -6.74 10.23 -3.14
CA LYS A 56 -8.13 10.52 -3.52
C LYS A 56 -8.59 9.66 -4.69
N SER A 57 -7.81 9.55 -5.76
CA SER A 57 -8.12 8.72 -6.92
C SER A 57 -8.22 7.24 -6.55
N MET A 58 -7.32 6.75 -5.69
CA MET A 58 -7.36 5.37 -5.21
C MET A 58 -8.63 5.10 -4.38
N LYS A 59 -8.97 6.00 -3.44
CA LYS A 59 -10.22 5.92 -2.67
C LYS A 59 -11.45 5.88 -3.57
N GLN A 60 -11.52 6.74 -4.59
CA GLN A 60 -12.63 6.77 -5.53
C GLN A 60 -12.74 5.49 -6.35
N MET A 61 -11.61 4.95 -6.82
CA MET A 61 -11.56 3.68 -7.55
C MET A 61 -12.01 2.50 -6.69
N LEU A 62 -11.56 2.43 -5.43
CA LEU A 62 -11.99 1.40 -4.47
C LEU A 62 -13.48 1.53 -4.15
N LEU A 63 -13.98 2.75 -3.89
CA LEU A 63 -15.38 2.99 -3.58
C LEU A 63 -16.32 2.62 -4.74
N ALA A 64 -15.88 2.87 -5.98
CA ALA A 64 -16.63 2.49 -7.17
C ALA A 64 -16.78 0.97 -7.34
N ARG A 65 -15.79 0.19 -6.88
CA ARG A 65 -15.78 -1.28 -6.94
C ARG A 65 -16.44 -1.92 -5.72
N CYS A 66 -16.26 -1.30 -4.56
CA CYS A 66 -16.70 -1.76 -3.24
C CYS A 66 -17.36 -0.59 -2.48
N PRO A 67 -18.68 -0.39 -2.62
CA PRO A 67 -19.40 0.71 -1.96
C PRO A 67 -19.36 0.69 -0.43
N ASN A 68 -19.00 -0.44 0.16
CA ASN A 68 -18.83 -0.66 1.60
C ASN A 68 -17.40 -0.39 2.11
N LEU A 69 -16.57 0.25 1.29
CA LEU A 69 -15.24 0.72 1.68
C LEU A 69 -15.29 1.57 2.95
N VAL A 70 -14.52 1.15 3.95
CA VAL A 70 -14.18 1.98 5.10
C VAL A 70 -12.80 2.58 4.84
N TRP A 71 -12.70 3.90 4.77
CA TRP A 71 -11.45 4.63 4.55
C TRP A 71 -11.20 5.57 5.71
N ASN A 72 -9.97 5.60 6.21
CA ASN A 72 -9.55 6.51 7.26
C ASN A 72 -8.22 7.20 6.90
N ASP A 73 -8.19 8.52 7.01
CA ASP A 73 -6.98 9.32 6.84
C ASP A 73 -6.30 9.43 8.20
N ILE A 74 -5.06 8.94 8.31
CA ILE A 74 -4.29 8.91 9.56
C ILE A 74 -3.43 10.17 9.67
N GLU A 75 -2.75 10.53 8.58
CA GLU A 75 -1.96 11.76 8.47
C GLU A 75 -2.04 12.30 7.05
N THR A 76 -2.37 13.59 6.90
CA THR A 76 -2.55 14.24 5.60
C THR A 76 -1.68 15.48 5.50
N LYS A 77 -0.67 15.42 4.63
CA LYS A 77 0.17 16.54 4.19
C LYS A 77 0.25 16.53 2.67
N ASP A 78 0.52 17.67 2.05
CA ASP A 78 0.49 17.81 0.58
C ASP A 78 1.35 16.79 -0.19
N GLN A 79 2.46 16.35 0.39
CA GLN A 79 3.41 15.42 -0.21
C GLN A 79 3.59 14.12 0.60
N ASP A 80 2.77 13.90 1.62
CA ASP A 80 2.90 12.77 2.54
C ASP A 80 1.52 12.41 3.10
N ILE A 81 0.97 11.28 2.65
CA ILE A 81 -0.36 10.81 3.04
C ILE A 81 -0.22 9.43 3.65
N LEU A 82 -0.62 9.28 4.91
CA LEU A 82 -0.77 7.99 5.59
C LEU A 82 -2.26 7.72 5.78
N TYR A 83 -2.71 6.56 5.33
CA TYR A 83 -4.11 6.18 5.34
C TYR A 83 -4.25 4.70 5.67
N GLU A 84 -5.48 4.29 5.96
CA GLU A 84 -5.88 2.89 5.96
C GLU A 84 -7.25 2.74 5.32
N TRP A 85 -7.52 1.54 4.82
CA TRP A 85 -8.85 1.17 4.40
C TRP A 85 -9.13 -0.30 4.65
N ARG A 86 -10.42 -0.63 4.66
CA ARG A 86 -10.95 -1.99 4.73
C ARG A 86 -12.15 -2.16 3.82
N ILE A 87 -12.24 -3.32 3.20
CA ILE A 87 -13.43 -3.81 2.50
C ILE A 87 -13.83 -5.16 3.10
N GLU A 88 -15.13 -5.38 3.23
CA GLU A 88 -15.73 -6.63 3.73
C GLU A 88 -16.98 -6.92 2.92
N ASN A 89 -17.27 -8.15 2.53
CA ASN A 89 -18.45 -8.53 1.73
C ASN A 89 -18.56 -7.75 0.41
N CYS A 90 -17.43 -7.49 -0.27
CA CYS A 90 -17.45 -6.90 -1.61
C CYS A 90 -17.51 -8.00 -2.68
N ALA A 91 -18.37 -7.86 -3.69
CA ALA A 91 -18.48 -8.85 -4.76
C ALA A 91 -17.23 -8.89 -5.67
N SER A 92 -16.56 -7.74 -5.83
CA SER A 92 -15.44 -7.57 -6.75
C SER A 92 -14.09 -8.00 -6.17
N ASP A 93 -13.97 -8.01 -4.83
CA ASP A 93 -12.70 -8.15 -4.14
C ASP A 93 -12.89 -8.94 -2.84
N PRO A 94 -11.93 -9.80 -2.46
CA PRO A 94 -11.99 -10.48 -1.18
C PRO A 94 -11.91 -9.47 -0.03
N ASP A 95 -12.47 -9.86 1.12
CA ASP A 95 -12.28 -9.13 2.36
C ASP A 95 -10.80 -8.88 2.59
N GLN A 96 -10.43 -7.63 2.83
CA GLN A 96 -9.04 -7.25 3.07
C GLN A 96 -8.94 -5.86 3.69
N SER A 97 -7.84 -5.63 4.39
CA SER A 97 -7.49 -4.36 4.99
C SER A 97 -6.09 -3.94 4.56
N GLN A 98 -5.86 -2.65 4.40
CA GLN A 98 -4.57 -2.10 4.02
C GLN A 98 -4.24 -0.87 4.85
N ILE A 99 -2.96 -0.73 5.21
CA ILE A 99 -2.37 0.52 5.70
C ILE A 99 -1.33 0.93 4.68
N GLY A 100 -1.39 2.18 4.21
CA GLY A 100 -0.54 2.64 3.13
C GLY A 100 -0.09 4.08 3.29
N ARG A 101 1.07 4.38 2.70
CA ARG A 101 1.67 5.72 2.68
C ARG A 101 2.07 6.11 1.26
N PHE A 102 1.58 7.27 0.81
CA PHE A 102 2.13 7.96 -0.35
C PHE A 102 3.12 9.02 0.10
N LEU A 103 4.32 9.04 -0.48
CA LEU A 103 5.37 10.01 -0.16
C LEU A 103 6.02 10.53 -1.44
N ALA A 104 6.02 11.84 -1.65
CA ALA A 104 6.69 12.45 -2.79
C ALA A 104 8.06 13.02 -2.40
N THR A 105 9.02 12.77 -3.29
CA THR A 105 10.33 13.43 -3.31
C THR A 105 10.38 14.43 -4.47
N LYS A 106 11.58 14.91 -4.83
CA LYS A 106 11.78 15.78 -5.98
C LYS A 106 11.35 15.13 -7.29
N ASP A 107 11.72 13.87 -7.51
CA ASP A 107 11.59 13.20 -8.83
C ASP A 107 10.71 11.95 -8.81
N THR A 108 10.31 11.47 -7.62
CA THR A 108 9.61 10.20 -7.44
C THR A 108 8.47 10.33 -6.45
N VAL A 109 7.32 9.72 -6.77
CA VAL A 109 6.25 9.44 -5.80
C VAL A 109 6.37 7.98 -5.41
N PHE A 110 6.47 7.72 -4.11
CA PHE A 110 6.49 6.38 -3.55
C PHE A 110 5.11 6.04 -3.00
N HIS A 111 4.73 4.78 -3.14
CA HIS A 111 3.61 4.19 -2.42
C HIS A 111 4.13 2.95 -1.69
N ALA A 112 4.02 2.92 -0.37
CA ALA A 112 4.37 1.76 0.44
C ALA A 112 3.13 1.31 1.23
N SER A 113 2.79 0.03 1.18
CA SER A 113 1.61 -0.48 1.85
C SER A 113 1.82 -1.87 2.43
N TYR A 114 1.10 -2.14 3.51
CA TYR A 114 0.87 -3.46 4.07
C TYR A 114 -0.61 -3.82 3.88
N CYS A 115 -0.89 -5.00 3.29
CA CYS A 115 -2.24 -5.48 3.06
C CYS A 115 -2.41 -6.91 3.61
N ALA A 116 -3.58 -7.20 4.18
CA ALA A 116 -3.94 -8.50 4.75
C ALA A 116 -5.34 -8.95 4.29
N LYS A 117 -5.46 -10.19 3.80
CA LYS A 117 -6.74 -10.81 3.38
C LYS A 117 -7.51 -11.40 4.54
N GLY A 118 -8.84 -11.37 4.43
CA GLY A 118 -9.81 -12.07 5.27
C GLY A 118 -9.87 -11.61 6.71
N LYS A 119 -9.14 -10.56 7.10
CA LYS A 119 -9.02 -10.11 8.48
C LYS A 119 -8.97 -8.60 8.57
N GLN A 120 -9.65 -8.08 9.60
CA GLN A 120 -9.31 -6.78 10.16
C GLN A 120 -7.93 -6.88 10.81
N ILE A 121 -7.04 -5.94 10.52
CA ILE A 121 -5.72 -5.87 11.15
C ILE A 121 -5.92 -5.63 12.65
N ALA A 122 -5.30 -6.48 13.48
CA ALA A 122 -5.43 -6.37 14.93
C ALA A 122 -4.88 -5.03 15.43
N PRO A 123 -5.41 -4.43 16.52
CA PRO A 123 -5.01 -3.10 16.96
C PRO A 123 -3.50 -2.91 17.19
N GLU A 124 -2.84 -3.91 17.77
CA GLU A 124 -1.39 -3.87 18.03
C GLU A 124 -0.59 -3.87 16.72
N GLU A 125 -0.93 -4.78 15.80
CA GLU A 125 -0.32 -4.89 14.48
C GLU A 125 -0.58 -3.63 13.63
N ARG A 126 -1.79 -3.06 13.72
CA ARG A 126 -2.14 -1.80 13.07
C ARG A 126 -1.22 -0.68 13.52
N GLN A 127 -0.99 -0.53 14.82
CA GLN A 127 -0.10 0.50 15.35
C GLN A 127 1.35 0.28 14.93
N GLU A 128 1.80 -0.97 14.89
CA GLU A 128 3.14 -1.31 14.41
C GLU A 128 3.34 -0.88 12.95
N TRP A 129 2.39 -1.21 12.06
CA TRP A 129 2.48 -0.83 10.65
C TRP A 129 2.38 0.66 10.40
N ILE A 130 1.51 1.35 11.14
CA ILE A 130 1.46 2.83 11.13
C ILE A 130 2.83 3.39 11.50
N SER A 131 3.44 2.93 12.60
CA SER A 131 4.74 3.41 13.06
C SER A 131 5.86 3.12 12.05
N ARG A 132 5.90 1.92 11.48
CA ARG A 132 6.87 1.51 10.44
C ARG A 132 6.74 2.38 9.19
N LEU A 133 5.53 2.54 8.67
CA LEU A 133 5.29 3.34 7.46
C LEU A 133 5.56 4.82 7.69
N GLN A 134 5.18 5.37 8.84
CA GLN A 134 5.40 6.78 9.18
C GLN A 134 6.89 7.11 9.37
N SER A 135 7.66 6.21 9.98
CA SER A 135 9.10 6.39 10.21
C SER A 135 9.98 6.04 9.00
N ALA A 136 9.44 5.34 8.00
CA ALA A 136 10.15 4.99 6.78
C ALA A 136 10.69 6.25 6.06
N LYS A 137 11.92 6.15 5.55
CA LYS A 137 12.62 7.23 4.84
C LYS A 137 13.12 6.73 3.49
N VAL A 138 13.15 7.63 2.52
CA VAL A 138 13.81 7.37 1.24
C VAL A 138 15.33 7.42 1.46
N VAL A 139 15.99 6.28 1.26
CA VAL A 139 17.46 6.17 1.24
C VAL A 139 17.97 6.41 -0.18
N LYS A 140 19.14 7.06 -0.29
CA LYS A 140 19.82 7.34 -1.57
C LYS A 140 20.81 6.24 -1.91
#